data_AF-A0A0B1T5H0-F1
#
_entry.id   AF-A0A0B1T5H0-F1
#
_cell.length_a   1.000
_cell.length_b   1.000
_cell.length_c   1.000
_cell.angle_alpha   90.00
_cell.angle_beta   90.00
_cell.angle_gamma   90.00
#
_symmetry.space_group_name_H-M   'P 1'
#
loop_
_entity.id
_entity.type
_entity.pdbx_description
1 polymer ?
#
loop_
_entity_poly.entity_id
_entity_poly.type
_entity_poly.pdbx_seq_one_letter_code
_entity_poly.pdbx_strand_id
1 'polypeptide(L)'
;MVDPKSLAVIIPVDQDPRDVSRERFVTLLEYCEEELGLDRVLAVFERPGLSMSEGFPRTLRYVGFRLLPPDAVPDVLSNDKYFVMSYSV
;
A
#
# COMPACT_ATOMS: atom_id res chain seq x y z
N MET A 1 7.14 14.27 5.73
CA MET A 1 7.94 13.03 5.96
C MET A 1 6.98 11.87 6.16
N VAL A 2 7.34 10.65 5.74
CA VAL A 2 6.56 9.46 6.13
C VAL A 2 6.72 9.30 7.64
N ASP A 3 5.61 9.07 8.33
CA ASP A 3 5.59 8.84 9.76
C ASP A 3 6.54 7.67 10.14
N PRO A 4 7.37 7.79 11.19
CA PRO A 4 8.39 6.80 11.52
C PRO A 4 7.83 5.43 11.91
N LYS A 5 6.53 5.34 12.20
CA LYS A 5 5.80 4.09 12.46
C LYS A 5 5.06 3.57 11.21
N SER A 6 5.41 4.07 10.04
CA SER A 6 4.82 3.67 8.77
C SER A 6 5.86 3.10 7.79
N LEU A 7 5.55 1.98 7.14
CA LEU A 7 6.32 1.46 6.00
C LEU A 7 5.61 1.78 4.69
N ALA A 8 6.32 2.35 3.72
CA ALA A 8 5.81 2.52 2.36
C ALA A 8 6.37 1.46 1.41
N VAL A 9 5.48 0.76 0.70
CA VAL A 9 5.79 -0.25 -0.31
C VAL A 9 5.32 0.26 -1.67
N ILE A 10 6.25 0.45 -2.59
CA ILE A 10 5.93 0.82 -3.97
C ILE A 10 5.62 -0.45 -4.74
N ILE A 11 4.43 -0.52 -5.31
CA ILE A 11 3.94 -1.70 -6.04
C ILE A 11 3.90 -1.34 -7.54
N PRO A 12 4.57 -2.13 -8.40
CA PRO A 12 4.53 -1.92 -9.85
C PRO A 12 3.10 -1.94 -10.38
N VAL A 13 2.81 -1.07 -11.34
CA VAL A 13 1.49 -0.91 -11.97
C VAL A 13 1.02 -2.18 -12.68
N ASP A 14 1.98 -2.92 -13.22
CA ASP A 14 1.82 -4.15 -13.99
C ASP A 14 1.95 -5.42 -13.13
N GLN A 15 2.07 -5.29 -11.80
CA GLN A 15 2.14 -6.44 -10.91
C GLN A 15 0.83 -7.24 -10.97
N ASP A 16 0.91 -8.47 -11.49
CA ASP A 16 -0.20 -9.41 -11.45
C ASP A 16 -0.40 -9.87 -10.00
N PRO A 17 -1.59 -9.67 -9.40
CA PRO A 17 -1.87 -10.14 -8.05
C PRO A 17 -1.82 -11.67 -7.91
N ARG A 18 -1.94 -12.42 -9.01
CA ARG A 18 -1.85 -13.89 -9.01
C ARG A 18 -0.42 -14.40 -8.83
N ASP A 19 0.56 -13.58 -9.18
CA ASP A 19 1.98 -13.90 -9.04
C ASP A 19 2.50 -13.59 -7.62
N VAL A 20 1.70 -12.91 -6.80
CA VAL A 20 2.02 -12.61 -5.41
C VAL A 20 1.44 -13.67 -4.49
N SER A 21 2.30 -14.34 -3.73
CA SER A 21 1.87 -15.27 -2.69
C SER A 21 1.14 -14.50 -1.59
N ARG A 22 -0.15 -14.83 -1.39
CA ARG A 22 -0.97 -14.29 -0.30
C ARG A 22 -0.31 -14.53 1.07
N GLU A 23 0.20 -15.74 1.28
CA GLU A 23 0.84 -16.11 2.55
C GLU A 23 2.05 -15.23 2.83
N ARG A 24 2.95 -15.06 1.85
CA ARG A 24 4.12 -14.19 2.01
C ARG A 24 3.73 -12.73 2.24
N PHE A 25 2.66 -12.27 1.60
CA PHE A 25 2.15 -10.91 1.79
C PHE A 25 1.58 -10.71 3.20
N VAL A 26 0.86 -11.69 3.75
CA VAL A 26 0.35 -11.64 5.13
C VAL A 26 1.50 -11.69 6.13
N THR A 27 2.47 -12.59 5.95
CA THR A 27 3.66 -12.67 6.80
C THR A 27 4.45 -11.36 6.81
N LEU A 28 4.49 -10.63 5.70
CA LEU A 28 5.10 -9.29 5.67
C LEU A 28 4.34 -8.30 6.57
N LEU A 29 3.01 -8.33 6.58
CA LEU A 29 2.19 -7.46 7.44
C LEU A 29 2.38 -7.81 8.92
N GLU A 30 2.35 -9.11 9.26
CA GLU A 30 2.62 -9.60 10.62
C GLU A 30 4.01 -9.17 11.10
N TYR A 31 5.03 -9.31 10.25
CA TYR A 31 6.39 -8.86 10.56
C TYR A 31 6.47 -7.34 10.80
N CYS A 32 5.71 -6.54 10.04
CA CYS A 32 5.65 -5.10 10.24
C CYS A 32 5.06 -4.75 11.62
N GLU A 33 4.05 -5.48 12.07
CA GLU A 33 3.40 -5.28 13.37
C GLU A 33 4.29 -5.77 14.51
N GLU A 34 4.65 -7.05 14.50
CA GLU A 34 5.22 -7.75 15.65
C GLU A 34 6.70 -7.42 15.87
N GLU A 35 7.48 -7.35 14.79
CA GLU A 35 8.94 -7.24 14.86
C GLU A 35 9.43 -5.81 14.66
N LEU A 36 8.79 -5.07 13.74
CA LEU A 36 9.16 -3.67 13.47
C LEU A 36 8.37 -2.67 14.33
N GLY A 37 7.27 -3.11 14.96
CA GLY A 37 6.41 -2.24 15.77
C GLY A 37 5.86 -1.05 14.98
N LEU A 38 5.47 -1.29 13.72
CA LEU A 38 4.85 -0.30 12.85
C LEU A 38 3.34 -0.29 13.10
N ASP A 39 2.72 0.88 12.92
CA ASP A 39 1.27 1.06 13.08
C ASP A 39 0.55 1.07 11.72
N ARG A 40 1.33 1.15 10.62
CA ARG A 40 0.75 1.35 9.29
C ARG A 40 1.66 0.88 8.16
N VAL A 41 1.04 0.28 7.14
CA VAL A 41 1.65 -0.01 5.85
C VAL A 41 0.97 0.82 4.75
N LEU A 42 1.76 1.48 3.91
CA LEU A 42 1.33 2.31 2.80
C LEU A 42 1.68 1.61 1.48
N ALA A 43 0.67 1.19 0.73
CA ALA A 43 0.83 0.69 -0.64
C ALA A 43 0.76 1.87 -1.62
N VAL A 44 1.85 2.12 -2.35
CA VAL A 44 2.02 3.25 -3.27
C VAL A 44 1.98 2.77 -4.70
N PHE A 45 1.13 3.39 -5.52
CA PHE A 45 0.95 3.05 -6.93
C PHE A 45 1.09 4.29 -7.80
N GLU A 46 1.70 4.15 -8.97
CA GLU A 46 1.70 5.19 -10.00
C GLU A 46 0.30 5.31 -10.65
N ARG A 47 -0.22 6.53 -10.76
CA ARG A 47 -1.53 6.86 -11.36
C ARG A 47 -1.65 6.65 -12.87
N PRO A 48 -0.62 6.88 -13.72
CA PRO A 48 -0.82 6.74 -15.16
C PRO A 48 -1.17 5.29 -15.51
N GLY A 49 -2.37 5.07 -16.04
CA GLY A 49 -2.78 3.77 -16.60
C GLY A 49 -3.40 2.77 -15.63
N LEU A 50 -3.63 3.12 -14.35
CA LEU A 50 -4.13 2.19 -13.34
C LEU A 50 -5.56 2.49 -12.89
N SER A 51 -6.45 1.51 -13.05
CA SER A 51 -7.81 1.57 -12.53
C SER A 51 -7.86 1.10 -11.08
N MET A 52 -8.29 1.98 -10.16
CA MET A 52 -8.47 1.63 -8.74
C MET A 52 -9.55 0.56 -8.48
N SER A 53 -10.37 0.24 -9.49
CA SER A 53 -11.39 -0.81 -9.42
C SER A 53 -10.93 -2.15 -9.97
N GLU A 54 -9.68 -2.27 -10.43
CA GLU A 54 -9.12 -3.48 -11.04
C GLU A 54 -7.72 -3.78 -10.50
N GLY A 55 -7.17 -4.95 -10.87
CA GLY A 55 -5.80 -5.35 -10.54
C GLY A 55 -5.48 -5.39 -9.04
N PHE A 56 -4.22 -5.10 -8.72
CA PHE A 56 -3.67 -5.18 -7.37
C PHE A 56 -4.38 -4.26 -6.35
N PRO A 57 -4.72 -3.00 -6.66
CA PRO A 57 -5.46 -2.12 -5.73
C PRO A 57 -6.80 -2.70 -5.29
N ARG A 58 -7.54 -3.35 -6.20
CA ARG A 58 -8.79 -4.03 -5.86
C ARG A 58 -8.53 -5.17 -4.88
N THR A 59 -7.49 -5.97 -5.11
CA THR A 59 -7.09 -7.05 -4.21
C THR A 59 -6.78 -6.52 -2.81
N LEU A 60 -6.01 -5.43 -2.71
CA LEU A 60 -5.68 -4.83 -1.42
C LEU A 60 -6.91 -4.33 -0.66
N ARG A 61 -7.97 -3.86 -1.34
CA ARG A 61 -9.24 -3.52 -0.67
C ARG A 61 -9.88 -4.71 0.03
N TYR A 62 -9.77 -5.92 -0.55
CA TYR A 62 -10.29 -7.13 0.10
C TYR A 62 -9.45 -7.57 1.30
N VAL A 63 -8.16 -7.23 1.33
CA VAL A 63 -7.27 -7.46 2.49
C VAL A 63 -7.54 -6.45 3.60
N GLY A 64 -8.09 -5.28 3.27
CA GLY A 64 -8.48 -4.24 4.23
C GLY A 64 -7.78 -2.89 4.03
N PHE A 65 -6.92 -2.77 3.00
CA PHE A 65 -6.34 -1.48 2.66
C PHE A 65 -7.41 -0.50 2.18
N ARG A 66 -7.28 0.76 2.60
CA ARG A 66 -8.18 1.85 2.21
C ARG A 66 -7.42 2.94 1.48
N LEU A 67 -8.08 3.58 0.52
CA LEU A 67 -7.50 4.73 -0.18
C LEU A 67 -7.27 5.86 0.84
N LEU A 68 -6.04 6.40 0.86
CA LEU A 68 -5.74 7.61 1.63
C LEU A 68 -6.28 8.84 0.87
N PRO A 69 -6.98 9.74 1.55
CA PRO A 69 -7.37 11.00 0.94
C PRO A 69 -6.13 11.88 0.71
N PRO A 70 -6.15 12.78 -0.30
CA PRO A 70 -4.95 13.53 -0.72
C PRO A 70 -4.28 14.34 0.39
N ASP A 71 -5.05 14.84 1.35
CA ASP A 71 -4.62 15.61 2.52
C ASP A 71 -3.90 14.75 3.58
N ALA A 72 -4.09 13.43 3.56
CA ALA A 72 -3.45 12.49 4.48
C ALA A 72 -2.23 11.78 3.88
N VAL A 73 -1.92 12.01 2.59
CA VAL A 73 -0.74 11.45 1.94
C VAL A 73 0.51 12.19 2.45
N PRO A 74 1.58 11.48 2.88
CA PRO A 74 2.81 12.14 3.29
C PRO A 74 3.44 12.95 2.14
N ASP A 75 3.93 14.16 2.40
CA ASP A 75 4.44 15.08 1.36
C ASP A 75 5.43 14.47 0.35
N VAL A 76 6.25 13.52 0.81
CA VAL A 76 7.23 12.80 -0.02
C VAL A 76 6.55 11.94 -1.10
N LEU A 77 5.32 11.52 -0.84
CA LEU A 77 4.46 10.72 -1.71
C LEU A 77 3.30 11.55 -2.32
N SER A 78 3.12 12.79 -1.87
CA SER A 78 2.10 13.74 -2.36
C SER A 78 2.49 14.30 -3.72
N ASN A 79 2.57 13.42 -4.71
CA ASN A 79 2.74 13.75 -6.11
C ASN A 79 1.47 13.35 -6.85
N ASP A 80 1.01 14.17 -7.80
CA ASP A 80 -0.11 13.83 -8.69
C ASP A 80 0.13 12.53 -9.48
N LYS A 81 1.37 12.04 -9.49
CA LYS A 81 1.77 10.75 -10.05
C LYS A 81 1.41 9.55 -9.20
N TYR A 82 1.09 9.69 -7.91
CA TYR A 82 0.83 8.54 -7.03
C TYR A 82 -0.58 8.56 -6.45
N PHE A 83 -1.13 7.39 -6.20
CA PHE A 83 -2.18 7.20 -5.21
C PHE A 83 -1.69 6.20 -4.17
N VAL A 84 -2.15 6.37 -2.93
CA VAL A 84 -1.66 5.62 -1.78
C VAL A 84 -2.84 4.96 -1.10
N MET A 85 -2.69 3.67 -0.78
CA MET A 85 -3.61 2.96 0.09
C MET A 85 -2.92 2.64 1.41
N SER A 86 -3.64 2.72 2.52
CA SER A 86 -3.13 2.41 3.85
C SER A 86 -3.81 1.18 4.44
N TYR A 87 -3.03 0.38 5.15
CA TYR A 87 -3.49 -0.65 6.06
C TYR A 87 -2.96 -0.34 7.45
N SER A 88 -3.83 -0.37 8.45
CA SER A 88 -3.43 -0.35 9.85
C SER A 88 -3.14 -1.78 10.23
N VAL A 89 -1.87 -2.04 10.56
CA VAL A 89 -1.45 -3.28 11.22
C VAL A 89 -1.87 -3.20 12.68
#